data_AF-A0A2V9CVD6-F1
#
_entry.id   AF-A0A2V9CVD6-F1
#
_cell.length_a   1.000
_cell.length_b   1.000
_cell.length_c   1.000
_cell.angle_alpha   90.00
_cell.angle_beta   90.00
_cell.angle_gamma   90.00
#
_symmetry.space_group_name_H-M   'P 1'
#
loop_
_entity.id
_entity.type
_entity.pdbx_description
1 polymer ?
#
loop_
_entity_poly.entity_id
_entity_poly.type
_entity_poly.pdbx_seq_one_letter_code
_entity_poly.pdbx_strand_id
1 'polypeptide(L)'
;MNLGFTAVDRRKDCIRRALVFLAFFATIFACNATYASSFVIVPTYDSTIISDSNAATIEATINSTIGVYEATFTDPITVNITFQEMNSGLGQSSTSFDTILYSSYLTALTADAKSSNDAVALAHLGAGPNNPVNNNPNINVTLPNLRAVGIIENPLPGRPDGKIGLNTSIMNLSRAGQQDSNKYDLMAVVSHEINEVLGLGSALPTPPSRTIFPEDLFRYDSNGVRTF
;
A
#
# COMPACT_ATOMS: atom_id res chain seq x y z
N MET A 1 21.95 26.41 -78.04
CA MET A 1 20.66 26.50 -78.78
C MET A 1 19.65 25.57 -78.13
N ASN A 2 18.42 26.02 -78.17
CA ASN A 2 17.19 25.58 -77.51
C ASN A 2 16.83 24.09 -77.57
N LEU A 3 16.12 23.68 -76.50
CA LEU A 3 14.91 22.85 -76.41
C LEU A 3 15.00 21.33 -76.47
N GLY A 4 14.41 20.74 -75.42
CA GLY A 4 14.00 19.36 -75.37
C GLY A 4 12.80 19.04 -76.26
N PHE A 5 12.37 17.78 -76.19
CA PHE A 5 11.13 17.32 -76.80
C PHE A 5 10.47 16.27 -75.92
N THR A 6 9.19 16.51 -75.66
CA THR A 6 8.24 15.71 -74.90
C THR A 6 7.58 14.63 -75.74
N ALA A 7 7.43 13.45 -75.12
CA ALA A 7 6.29 12.54 -75.09
C ALA A 7 5.56 12.11 -76.39
N VAL A 8 5.37 10.80 -76.52
CA VAL A 8 4.17 10.22 -77.13
C VAL A 8 3.62 9.10 -76.24
N ASP A 9 2.46 9.38 -75.66
CA ASP A 9 1.50 8.45 -75.06
C ASP A 9 0.71 7.75 -76.17
N ARG A 10 0.43 6.45 -76.03
CA ARG A 10 -0.94 5.90 -76.05
C ARG A 10 -0.98 4.37 -76.03
N ARG A 11 -1.32 3.87 -74.83
CA ARG A 11 -2.29 2.81 -74.53
C ARG A 11 -2.81 1.96 -75.70
N LYS A 12 -2.63 0.64 -75.60
CA LYS A 12 -3.66 -0.38 -75.91
C LYS A 12 -3.51 -1.63 -75.04
N ASP A 13 -4.56 -1.85 -74.24
CA ASP A 13 -5.24 -3.13 -74.03
C ASP A 13 -4.60 -4.23 -73.16
N CYS A 14 -5.10 -4.26 -71.91
CA CYS A 14 -5.63 -5.42 -71.19
C CYS A 14 -4.99 -6.80 -71.43
N ILE A 15 -4.42 -7.40 -70.37
CA ILE A 15 -4.86 -8.69 -69.77
C ILE A 15 -3.91 -9.14 -68.62
N ARG A 16 -4.52 -9.22 -67.43
CA ARG A 16 -4.31 -10.17 -66.30
C ARG A 16 -2.98 -10.25 -65.51
N ARG A 17 -3.06 -9.65 -64.31
CA ARG A 17 -2.92 -10.27 -62.96
C ARG A 17 -1.68 -11.14 -62.66
N ALA A 18 -0.76 -10.56 -61.88
CA ALA A 18 -0.39 -11.07 -60.54
C ALA A 18 0.35 -9.97 -59.76
N LEU A 19 -0.31 -9.34 -58.78
CA LEU A 19 0.36 -8.54 -57.76
C LEU A 19 0.85 -9.50 -56.67
N VAL A 20 2.15 -9.51 -56.39
CA VAL A 20 2.69 -9.98 -55.11
C VAL A 20 3.46 -8.80 -54.53
N PHE A 21 2.84 -8.07 -53.59
CA PHE A 21 3.53 -7.12 -52.73
C PHE A 21 3.97 -7.85 -51.47
N LEU A 22 5.27 -7.93 -51.25
CA LEU A 22 5.87 -8.42 -50.02
C LEU A 22 5.80 -7.31 -48.98
N ALA A 23 4.88 -7.42 -48.02
CA ALA A 23 4.75 -6.48 -46.90
C ALA A 23 5.77 -6.82 -45.82
N PHE A 24 6.71 -5.91 -45.58
CA PHE A 24 7.61 -5.94 -44.42
C PHE A 24 6.81 -5.47 -43.19
N PHE A 25 6.41 -6.40 -42.32
CA PHE A 25 5.89 -6.06 -40.98
C PHE A 25 7.06 -5.98 -40.00
N ALA A 26 7.43 -4.77 -39.61
CA ALA A 26 8.25 -4.56 -38.43
C ALA A 26 7.37 -4.70 -37.19
N THR A 27 7.47 -5.82 -36.48
CA THR A 27 6.89 -5.99 -35.15
C THR A 27 7.69 -5.14 -34.16
N ILE A 28 7.17 -3.95 -33.85
CA ILE A 28 7.58 -3.22 -32.66
C ILE A 28 7.11 -4.06 -31.47
N PHE A 29 8.03 -4.73 -30.80
CA PHE A 29 7.79 -5.29 -29.48
C PHE A 29 7.66 -4.09 -28.54
N ALA A 30 6.43 -3.59 -28.38
CA ALA A 30 6.11 -2.73 -27.26
C ALA A 30 6.35 -3.58 -26.00
N CYS A 31 7.47 -3.33 -25.32
CA CYS A 31 7.57 -3.67 -23.92
C CYS A 31 6.49 -2.84 -23.23
N ASN A 32 5.30 -3.41 -23.09
CA ASN A 32 4.40 -2.98 -22.05
C ASN A 32 5.14 -3.32 -20.76
N ALA A 33 5.95 -2.37 -20.28
CA ALA A 33 6.11 -2.25 -18.84
C ALA A 33 4.67 -2.10 -18.33
N THR A 34 4.09 -3.22 -17.90
CA THR A 34 3.10 -3.16 -16.86
C THR A 34 3.83 -2.41 -15.77
N TYR A 35 3.53 -1.12 -15.61
CA TYR A 35 3.80 -0.47 -14.35
C TYR A 35 3.11 -1.40 -13.36
N ALA A 36 3.89 -2.15 -12.60
CA ALA A 36 3.39 -2.73 -11.37
C ALA A 36 2.76 -1.53 -10.68
N SER A 37 1.43 -1.51 -10.57
CA SER A 37 0.74 -0.53 -9.76
C SER A 37 1.45 -0.61 -8.40
N SER A 38 2.13 0.46 -8.01
CA SER A 38 2.93 0.44 -6.79
C SER A 38 2.01 0.52 -5.59
N PHE A 39 2.51 0.11 -4.43
CA PHE A 39 1.91 0.51 -3.17
C PHE A 39 1.89 2.04 -3.09
N VAL A 40 0.73 2.62 -2.79
CA VAL A 40 0.57 4.09 -2.72
C VAL A 40 -0.20 4.48 -1.47
N ILE A 41 0.31 5.46 -0.73
CA ILE A 41 -0.43 6.12 0.35
C ILE A 41 -0.86 7.50 -0.16
N VAL A 42 -2.16 7.77 -0.12
CA VAL A 42 -2.72 9.09 -0.46
C VAL A 42 -3.00 9.84 0.85
N PRO A 43 -2.14 10.79 1.24
CA PRO A 43 -2.39 11.61 2.42
C PRO A 43 -3.47 12.64 2.15
N THR A 44 -4.33 12.87 3.14
CA THR A 44 -5.20 14.04 3.24
C THR A 44 -4.84 14.78 4.53
N TYR A 45 -4.39 16.03 4.42
CA TYR A 45 -4.12 16.87 5.58
C TYR A 45 -5.40 17.61 5.96
N ASP A 46 -5.77 17.55 7.24
CA ASP A 46 -6.91 18.31 7.74
C ASP A 46 -6.55 19.78 8.00
N SER A 47 -7.55 20.58 8.39
CA SER A 47 -7.35 22.01 8.64
C SER A 47 -6.37 22.31 9.78
N THR A 48 -6.21 21.41 10.75
CA THR A 48 -5.30 21.65 11.88
C THR A 48 -3.85 21.62 11.43
N ILE A 49 -3.48 20.71 10.50
CA ILE A 49 -2.14 20.71 9.89
C ILE A 49 -2.00 21.87 8.90
N ILE A 50 -2.96 22.05 7.98
CA ILE A 50 -2.86 23.04 6.89
C ILE A 50 -2.74 24.47 7.44
N SER A 51 -3.35 24.75 8.59
CA SER A 51 -3.31 26.07 9.23
C SER A 51 -2.14 26.26 10.21
N ASP A 52 -1.36 25.22 10.50
CA ASP A 52 -0.19 25.34 11.37
C ASP A 52 0.90 26.19 10.72
N SER A 53 1.57 27.02 11.52
CA SER A 53 2.67 27.88 11.04
C SER A 53 3.85 27.10 10.45
N ASN A 54 4.00 25.83 10.80
CA ASN A 54 5.01 24.89 10.33
C ASN A 54 4.44 23.83 9.38
N ALA A 55 3.24 24.02 8.82
CA ALA A 55 2.56 23.07 7.94
C ALA A 55 3.50 22.46 6.89
N ALA A 56 4.29 23.28 6.18
CA ALA A 56 5.23 22.83 5.17
C ALA A 56 6.28 21.82 5.70
N THR A 57 6.74 21.99 6.94
CA THR A 57 7.71 21.06 7.56
C THR A 57 7.02 19.78 8.01
N ILE A 58 5.82 19.90 8.58
CA ILE A 58 5.01 18.75 9.03
C ILE A 58 4.65 17.86 7.84
N GLU A 59 4.07 18.46 6.79
CA GLU A 59 3.70 17.75 5.55
C GLU A 59 4.93 17.16 4.86
N ALA A 60 6.05 17.88 4.79
CA ALA A 60 7.28 17.33 4.20
C ALA A 60 7.79 16.09 4.96
N THR A 61 7.76 16.11 6.29
CA THR A 61 8.16 14.95 7.10
C THR A 61 7.17 13.79 6.96
N ILE A 62 5.86 14.05 6.91
CA ILE A 62 4.86 13.01 6.66
C ILE A 62 5.05 12.40 5.26
N ASN A 63 5.17 13.21 4.21
CA ASN A 63 5.40 12.75 2.84
C ASN A 63 6.72 11.99 2.70
N SER A 64 7.79 12.43 3.36
CA SER A 64 9.06 11.69 3.38
C SER A 64 8.92 10.35 4.09
N THR A 65 8.09 10.27 5.13
CA THR A 65 7.80 9.02 5.82
C THR A 65 7.02 8.09 4.90
N ILE A 66 5.95 8.57 4.26
CA ILE A 66 5.18 7.83 3.24
C ILE A 66 6.09 7.26 2.16
N GLY A 67 7.04 8.05 1.65
CA GLY A 67 7.98 7.60 0.63
C GLY A 67 8.84 6.40 1.05
N VAL A 68 9.09 6.20 2.35
CA VAL A 68 9.77 4.99 2.86
C VAL A 68 8.88 3.76 2.65
N TYR A 69 7.59 3.85 2.94
CA TYR A 69 6.64 2.76 2.76
C TYR A 69 6.42 2.43 1.28
N GLU A 70 6.21 3.45 0.45
CA GLU A 70 6.05 3.30 -1.01
C GLU A 70 7.28 2.71 -1.70
N ALA A 71 8.48 2.93 -1.17
CA ALA A 71 9.69 2.30 -1.66
C ALA A 71 9.92 0.87 -1.12
N THR A 72 9.27 0.50 -0.01
CA THR A 72 9.49 -0.78 0.68
C THR A 72 8.49 -1.85 0.23
N PHE A 73 7.21 -1.48 0.07
CA PHE A 73 6.14 -2.43 -0.23
C PHE A 73 5.84 -2.48 -1.74
N THR A 74 5.52 -3.67 -2.23
CA THR A 74 5.29 -3.91 -3.67
C THR A 74 3.85 -4.25 -4.01
N ASP A 75 2.99 -4.51 -3.02
CA ASP A 75 1.60 -4.87 -3.29
C ASP A 75 0.82 -3.70 -3.90
N PRO A 76 0.08 -3.94 -4.99
CA PRO A 76 -0.53 -2.90 -5.81
C PRO A 76 -1.80 -2.29 -5.20
N ILE A 77 -1.70 -1.75 -3.98
CA ILE A 77 -2.84 -1.21 -3.25
C ILE A 77 -2.70 0.29 -3.02
N THR A 78 -3.85 0.96 -2.93
CA THR A 78 -3.95 2.34 -2.49
C THR A 78 -4.48 2.40 -1.07
N VAL A 79 -3.86 3.22 -0.23
CA VAL A 79 -4.23 3.43 1.17
C VAL A 79 -4.49 4.92 1.40
N ASN A 80 -5.71 5.28 1.76
CA ASN A 80 -6.09 6.67 2.01
C ASN A 80 -5.98 6.96 3.49
N ILE A 81 -5.16 7.95 3.87
CA ILE A 81 -4.93 8.29 5.28
C ILE A 81 -5.19 9.78 5.49
N THR A 82 -6.05 10.11 6.45
CA THR A 82 -6.21 11.50 6.90
C THR A 82 -5.27 11.79 8.06
N PHE A 83 -4.45 12.84 7.95
CA PHE A 83 -3.57 13.32 9.00
C PHE A 83 -4.16 14.59 9.63
N GLN A 84 -4.11 14.67 10.95
CA GLN A 84 -4.56 15.81 11.75
C GLN A 84 -3.63 16.01 12.94
N GLU A 85 -3.62 17.22 13.50
CA GLU A 85 -3.00 17.48 14.79
C GLU A 85 -3.94 17.09 15.93
N MET A 86 -3.35 16.80 17.08
CA MET A 86 -4.07 16.54 18.33
C MET A 86 -3.35 17.19 19.51
N ASN A 87 -4.05 17.31 20.64
CA ASN A 87 -3.54 18.01 21.83
C ASN A 87 -3.35 17.11 23.06
N SER A 88 -3.44 15.79 22.90
CA SER A 88 -3.23 14.81 23.96
C SER A 88 -2.52 13.58 23.40
N GLY A 89 -1.86 12.80 24.25
CA GLY A 89 -1.04 11.67 23.78
C GLY A 89 0.15 12.11 22.92
N LEU A 90 0.78 11.14 22.28
CA LEU A 90 1.92 11.35 21.37
C LEU A 90 1.45 11.33 19.91
N GLY A 91 0.95 10.18 19.49
CA GLY A 91 0.21 9.97 18.26
C GLY A 91 -0.99 9.06 18.55
N GLN A 92 -1.94 9.02 17.61
CA GLN A 92 -3.09 8.15 17.68
C GLN A 92 -3.56 7.78 16.28
N SER A 93 -3.76 6.49 16.02
CA SER A 93 -4.42 6.01 14.83
C SER A 93 -5.87 5.57 15.10
N SER A 94 -6.71 5.67 14.07
CA SER A 94 -7.99 4.99 13.97
C SER A 94 -8.05 4.31 12.61
N THR A 95 -8.16 2.99 12.61
CA THR A 95 -8.01 2.16 11.42
C THR A 95 -9.34 1.52 11.04
N SER A 96 -9.68 1.55 9.76
CA SER A 96 -10.79 0.74 9.23
C SER A 96 -10.34 -0.71 9.12
N PHE A 97 -11.17 -1.63 9.60
CA PHE A 97 -10.95 -3.07 9.51
C PHE A 97 -12.26 -3.78 9.21
N ASP A 98 -12.16 -5.03 8.77
CA ASP A 98 -13.29 -5.94 8.66
C ASP A 98 -13.06 -7.22 9.48
N THR A 99 -14.14 -7.87 9.88
CA THR A 99 -14.14 -9.14 10.59
C THR A 99 -14.45 -10.27 9.62
N ILE A 100 -13.43 -11.02 9.21
CA ILE A 100 -13.55 -12.12 8.25
C ILE A 100 -13.25 -13.48 8.90
N LEU A 101 -13.54 -14.58 8.21
CA LEU A 101 -13.13 -15.91 8.65
C LEU A 101 -11.60 -16.03 8.62
N TYR A 102 -11.02 -16.58 9.69
CA TYR A 102 -9.58 -16.87 9.76
C TYR A 102 -9.15 -17.82 8.64
N SER A 103 -9.97 -18.81 8.29
CA SER A 103 -9.70 -19.72 7.16
C SER A 103 -9.60 -18.99 5.81
N SER A 104 -10.44 -17.98 5.58
CA SER A 104 -10.38 -17.15 4.36
C SER A 104 -9.10 -16.31 4.35
N TYR A 105 -8.77 -15.67 5.47
CA TYR A 105 -7.53 -14.89 5.60
C TYR A 105 -6.29 -15.77 5.39
N LEU A 106 -6.23 -16.94 6.04
CA LEU A 106 -5.12 -17.88 5.92
C LEU A 106 -4.96 -18.39 4.48
N THR A 107 -6.06 -18.66 3.79
CA THR A 107 -6.04 -19.09 2.38
C THR A 107 -5.47 -17.98 1.48
N ALA A 108 -5.93 -16.73 1.68
CA ALA A 108 -5.45 -15.57 0.93
C ALA A 108 -3.96 -15.31 1.19
N LEU A 109 -3.54 -15.32 2.46
CA LEU A 109 -2.15 -15.14 2.85
C LEU A 109 -1.24 -16.26 2.29
N THR A 110 -1.74 -17.50 2.25
CA THR A 110 -1.00 -18.63 1.66
C THR A 110 -0.86 -18.48 0.15
N ALA A 111 -1.91 -18.01 -0.53
CA ALA A 111 -1.89 -17.79 -1.97
C ALA A 111 -1.02 -16.59 -2.38
N ASP A 112 -0.92 -15.57 -1.52
CA ASP A 112 -0.17 -14.35 -1.78
C ASP A 112 1.33 -14.44 -1.44
N ALA A 113 1.76 -15.45 -0.69
CA ALA A 113 3.13 -15.60 -0.23
C ALA A 113 4.16 -15.54 -1.38
N LYS A 114 5.00 -14.50 -1.37
CA LYS A 114 6.00 -14.20 -2.42
C LYS A 114 7.44 -14.17 -1.90
N SER A 115 7.63 -14.01 -0.59
CA SER A 115 8.92 -13.76 0.05
C SER A 115 9.35 -14.89 1.00
N SER A 116 10.64 -14.89 1.35
CA SER A 116 11.15 -15.77 2.42
C SER A 116 10.50 -15.48 3.76
N ASN A 117 10.13 -14.22 4.02
CA ASN A 117 9.44 -13.84 5.24
C ASN A 117 8.03 -14.43 5.28
N ASP A 118 7.32 -14.50 4.15
CA ASP A 118 6.01 -15.15 4.07
C ASP A 118 6.12 -16.65 4.35
N ALA A 119 7.13 -17.31 3.78
CA ALA A 119 7.39 -18.72 4.05
C ALA A 119 7.66 -18.99 5.54
N VAL A 120 8.45 -18.13 6.20
CA VAL A 120 8.68 -18.21 7.65
C VAL A 120 7.39 -17.93 8.41
N ALA A 121 6.62 -16.90 8.05
CA ALA A 121 5.38 -16.55 8.74
C ALA A 121 4.36 -17.69 8.67
N LEU A 122 4.09 -18.21 7.45
CA LEU A 122 3.13 -19.29 7.20
C LEU A 122 3.50 -20.59 7.92
N ALA A 123 4.79 -20.93 7.99
CA ALA A 123 5.25 -22.14 8.69
C ALA A 123 4.90 -22.13 10.19
N HIS A 124 4.62 -20.96 10.76
CA HIS A 124 4.27 -20.81 12.17
C HIS A 124 2.77 -20.57 12.40
N LEU A 125 1.95 -20.36 11.36
CA LEU A 125 0.52 -20.12 11.55
C LEU A 125 -0.24 -21.39 11.95
N GLY A 126 -1.18 -21.24 12.89
CA GLY A 126 -2.03 -22.35 13.33
C GLY A 126 -2.95 -22.83 12.20
N ALA A 127 -3.12 -24.15 12.08
CA ALA A 127 -4.05 -24.72 11.13
C ALA A 127 -5.48 -24.23 11.43
N GLY A 128 -6.20 -23.82 10.38
CA GLY A 128 -7.60 -23.41 10.49
C GLY A 128 -8.55 -24.55 10.88
N PRO A 129 -9.87 -24.30 10.95
CA PRO A 129 -10.54 -23.09 10.44
C PRO A 129 -10.58 -21.92 11.42
N ASN A 130 -10.34 -22.14 12.71
CA ASN A 130 -10.41 -21.11 13.75
C ASN A 130 -9.04 -20.49 13.99
N ASN A 131 -9.01 -19.23 14.43
CA ASN A 131 -7.75 -18.61 14.82
C ASN A 131 -7.17 -19.34 16.05
N PRO A 132 -5.84 -19.52 16.12
CA PRO A 132 -5.22 -20.33 17.16
C PRO A 132 -5.13 -19.61 18.51
N VAL A 133 -5.41 -18.31 18.57
CA VAL A 133 -5.24 -17.51 19.79
C VAL A 133 -6.38 -17.76 20.78
N ASN A 134 -7.62 -17.73 20.29
CA ASN A 134 -8.82 -17.85 21.14
C ASN A 134 -9.86 -18.81 20.58
N ASN A 135 -9.52 -19.57 19.54
CA ASN A 135 -10.39 -20.55 18.88
C ASN A 135 -11.67 -19.94 18.27
N ASN A 136 -11.71 -18.63 18.02
CA ASN A 136 -12.80 -17.97 17.30
C ASN A 136 -12.64 -18.21 15.78
N PRO A 137 -13.72 -18.51 15.02
CA PRO A 137 -13.64 -18.65 13.57
C PRO A 137 -13.21 -17.38 12.83
N ASN A 138 -13.31 -16.22 13.48
CA ASN A 138 -13.08 -14.92 12.85
C ASN A 138 -11.73 -14.31 13.23
N ILE A 139 -11.30 -13.31 12.47
CA ILE A 139 -10.17 -12.41 12.72
C ILE A 139 -10.53 -11.00 12.23
N ASN A 140 -10.09 -9.96 12.94
CA ASN A 140 -10.17 -8.59 12.45
C ASN A 140 -8.92 -8.29 11.64
N VAL A 141 -9.07 -7.69 10.46
CA VAL A 141 -7.93 -7.36 9.58
C VAL A 141 -8.17 -5.97 9.00
N THR A 142 -7.15 -5.10 9.04
CA THR A 142 -7.27 -3.76 8.47
C THR A 142 -7.53 -3.85 6.96
N LEU A 143 -8.32 -2.91 6.42
CA LEU A 143 -8.71 -2.96 5.02
C LEU A 143 -7.51 -2.94 4.05
N PRO A 144 -6.43 -2.15 4.31
CA PRO A 144 -5.20 -2.25 3.52
C PRO A 144 -4.57 -3.64 3.54
N ASN A 145 -4.50 -4.31 4.69
CA ASN A 145 -3.93 -5.66 4.81
C ASN A 145 -4.77 -6.69 4.05
N LEU A 146 -6.11 -6.60 4.10
CA LEU A 146 -6.99 -7.42 3.27
C LEU A 146 -6.73 -7.25 1.78
N ARG A 147 -6.60 -6.00 1.31
CA ARG A 147 -6.30 -5.71 -0.09
C ARG A 147 -4.92 -6.23 -0.49
N ALA A 148 -3.92 -6.15 0.39
CA ALA A 148 -2.57 -6.67 0.14
C ALA A 148 -2.59 -8.18 -0.15
N VAL A 149 -3.40 -8.95 0.59
CA VAL A 149 -3.55 -10.41 0.36
C VAL A 149 -4.61 -10.76 -0.71
N GLY A 150 -5.11 -9.78 -1.47
CA GLY A 150 -6.04 -9.98 -2.59
C GLY A 150 -7.52 -10.06 -2.22
N ILE A 151 -7.90 -9.76 -0.97
CA ILE A 151 -9.30 -9.63 -0.56
C ILE A 151 -9.73 -8.17 -0.73
N ILE A 152 -10.59 -7.91 -1.72
CA ILE A 152 -11.00 -6.54 -2.08
C ILE A 152 -12.06 -6.03 -1.10
N GLU A 153 -11.60 -5.36 -0.04
CA GLU A 153 -12.43 -4.61 0.90
C GLU A 153 -12.03 -3.13 0.91
N ASN A 154 -13.01 -2.24 0.87
CA ASN A 154 -12.81 -0.79 0.82
C ASN A 154 -13.61 -0.09 1.92
N PRO A 155 -13.11 1.03 2.46
CA PRO A 155 -13.88 1.81 3.41
C PRO A 155 -15.16 2.34 2.75
N LEU A 156 -16.17 2.63 3.57
CA LEU A 156 -17.42 3.25 3.07
C LEU A 156 -17.10 4.55 2.30
N PRO A 157 -17.89 4.89 1.26
CA PRO A 157 -17.66 6.09 0.47
C PRO A 157 -17.46 7.34 1.34
N GLY A 158 -16.37 8.08 1.08
CA GLY A 158 -16.01 9.28 1.84
C GLY A 158 -15.28 9.03 3.16
N ARG A 159 -14.92 7.77 3.48
CA ARG A 159 -14.09 7.43 4.65
C ARG A 159 -12.69 7.00 4.22
N PRO A 160 -11.63 7.43 4.94
CA PRO A 160 -10.28 6.94 4.70
C PRO A 160 -10.10 5.52 5.27
N ASP A 161 -9.02 4.86 4.86
CA ASP A 161 -8.57 3.61 5.49
C ASP A 161 -8.09 3.84 6.92
N GLY A 162 -7.50 5.02 7.19
CA GLY A 162 -7.07 5.41 8.52
C GLY A 162 -7.15 6.91 8.77
N LYS A 163 -7.26 7.28 10.04
CA LYS A 163 -7.01 8.64 10.52
C LYS A 163 -5.87 8.62 11.51
N ILE A 164 -4.95 9.57 11.39
CA ILE A 164 -3.76 9.70 12.24
C ILE A 164 -3.78 11.09 12.88
N GLY A 165 -3.79 11.12 14.20
CA GLY A 165 -3.58 12.29 15.03
C GLY A 165 -2.13 12.40 15.48
N LEU A 166 -1.55 13.61 15.41
CA LEU A 166 -0.16 13.88 15.77
C LEU A 166 -0.07 15.05 16.73
N ASN A 167 0.56 14.87 17.89
CA ASN A 167 0.81 15.97 18.82
C ASN A 167 2.10 16.72 18.44
N THR A 168 2.06 17.47 17.35
CA THR A 168 3.20 18.20 16.77
C THR A 168 3.84 19.19 17.74
N SER A 169 3.07 19.72 18.70
CA SER A 169 3.55 20.68 19.71
C SER A 169 4.70 20.16 20.58
N ILE A 170 4.77 18.83 20.77
CA ILE A 170 5.80 18.14 21.56
C ILE A 170 6.82 17.39 20.71
N MET A 171 6.90 17.68 19.40
CA MET A 171 7.75 16.97 18.45
C MET A 171 8.83 17.86 17.81
N ASN A 172 9.97 17.26 17.53
CA ASN A 172 10.89 17.70 16.50
C ASN A 172 10.25 17.40 15.14
N LEU A 173 9.86 18.45 14.42
CA LEU A 173 9.09 18.34 13.18
C LEU A 173 9.92 17.87 11.98
N SER A 174 11.26 17.88 12.10
CA SER A 174 12.16 17.33 11.10
C SER A 174 13.44 16.82 11.77
N ARG A 175 14.09 15.82 11.15
CA ARG A 175 15.42 15.34 11.56
C ARG A 175 16.58 16.20 11.04
N ALA A 176 16.27 17.29 10.32
CA ALA A 176 17.26 18.23 9.85
C ALA A 176 17.56 19.27 10.95
N GLY A 177 18.83 19.63 11.10
CA GLY A 177 19.26 20.65 12.06
C GLY A 177 19.28 20.18 13.52
N GLN A 178 19.35 21.15 14.43
CA GLN A 178 19.46 20.89 15.87
C GLN A 178 18.15 20.30 16.41
N GLN A 179 18.27 19.19 17.13
CA GLN A 179 17.15 18.48 17.75
C GLN A 179 17.00 18.87 19.22
N ASP A 180 15.77 19.07 19.68
CA ASP A 180 15.47 19.22 21.10
C ASP A 180 15.32 17.82 21.72
N SER A 181 16.21 17.49 22.67
CA SER A 181 16.22 16.19 23.34
C SER A 181 14.99 15.93 24.22
N ASN A 182 14.19 16.96 24.50
CA ASN A 182 12.94 16.83 25.26
C ASN A 182 11.71 16.60 24.37
N LYS A 183 11.89 16.61 23.04
CA LYS A 183 10.81 16.41 22.08
C LYS A 183 10.92 15.06 21.38
N TYR A 184 9.77 14.52 20.99
CA TYR A 184 9.67 13.27 20.23
C TYR A 184 9.98 13.52 18.75
N ASP A 185 10.28 12.46 18.00
CA ASP A 185 10.60 12.57 16.57
C ASP A 185 9.32 12.37 15.72
N LEU A 186 8.93 13.38 14.94
CA LEU A 186 7.71 13.33 14.13
C LEU A 186 7.74 12.15 13.14
N MET A 187 8.87 11.90 12.48
CA MET A 187 9.01 10.80 11.52
C MET A 187 8.77 9.42 12.16
N ALA A 188 9.31 9.20 13.36
CA ALA A 188 9.14 7.96 14.10
C ALA A 188 7.69 7.76 14.54
N VAL A 189 7.03 8.83 15.01
CA VAL A 189 5.61 8.75 15.39
C VAL A 189 4.75 8.50 14.15
N VAL A 190 4.93 9.25 13.05
CA VAL A 190 4.20 9.02 11.80
C VAL A 190 4.40 7.59 11.28
N SER A 191 5.61 7.05 11.38
CA SER A 191 5.91 5.66 11.00
C SER A 191 5.13 4.67 11.88
N HIS A 192 5.11 4.90 13.20
CA HIS A 192 4.32 4.09 14.13
C HIS A 192 2.83 4.09 13.74
N GLU A 193 2.25 5.27 13.56
CA GLU A 193 0.82 5.40 13.25
C GLU A 193 0.47 4.82 11.87
N ILE A 194 1.35 4.96 10.86
CA ILE A 194 1.15 4.32 9.54
C ILE A 194 1.22 2.80 9.67
N ASN A 195 2.15 2.24 10.45
CA ASN A 195 2.24 0.80 10.66
C ASN A 195 0.91 0.22 11.20
N GLU A 196 0.26 0.95 12.12
CA GLU A 196 -1.03 0.53 12.65
C GLU A 196 -2.12 0.51 11.56
N VAL A 197 -2.21 1.57 10.72
CA VAL A 197 -3.14 1.60 9.58
C VAL A 197 -2.91 0.45 8.61
N LEU A 198 -1.65 0.07 8.37
CA LEU A 198 -1.28 -1.00 7.44
C LEU A 198 -1.47 -2.41 8.02
N GLY A 199 -1.68 -2.56 9.33
CA GLY A 199 -2.09 -3.83 9.93
C GLY A 199 -1.23 -4.33 11.09
N LEU A 200 -0.35 -3.49 11.66
CA LEU A 200 0.11 -3.71 13.04
C LEU A 200 -0.96 -3.25 14.02
N GLY A 201 -0.94 -3.78 15.24
CA GLY A 201 -1.95 -3.54 16.26
C GLY A 201 -2.39 -4.84 16.91
N SER A 202 -2.28 -4.87 18.24
CA SER A 202 -2.72 -5.99 19.06
C SER A 202 -4.13 -5.76 19.60
N ALA A 203 -4.98 -6.77 19.48
CA ALA A 203 -6.27 -6.84 20.16
C ALA A 203 -6.16 -7.35 21.61
N LEU A 204 -5.05 -7.98 21.97
CA LEU A 204 -4.89 -8.60 23.29
C LEU A 204 -4.50 -7.60 24.39
N PRO A 205 -4.86 -7.87 25.66
CA PRO A 205 -5.61 -9.05 26.13
C PRO A 205 -7.13 -8.93 25.96
N THR A 206 -7.65 -7.79 25.50
CA THR A 206 -9.09 -7.51 25.44
C THR A 206 -9.56 -7.29 23.99
N PRO A 207 -9.83 -8.38 23.25
CA PRO A 207 -10.06 -8.28 21.81
C PRO A 207 -11.32 -7.49 21.45
N PRO A 208 -11.23 -6.49 20.55
CA PRO A 208 -12.39 -5.78 20.04
C PRO A 208 -13.26 -6.75 19.23
N SER A 209 -14.58 -6.63 19.38
CA SER A 209 -15.56 -7.52 18.75
C SER A 209 -15.31 -9.02 19.04
N ARG A 210 -14.63 -9.34 20.15
CA ARG A 210 -14.32 -10.70 20.63
C ARG A 210 -13.40 -11.50 19.69
N THR A 211 -12.60 -10.87 18.83
CA THR A 211 -11.52 -11.56 18.08
C THR A 211 -10.23 -10.74 17.93
N ILE A 212 -9.17 -11.39 17.44
CA ILE A 212 -7.79 -10.89 17.36
C ILE A 212 -7.50 -10.05 16.10
N PHE A 213 -6.31 -9.44 16.05
CA PHE A 213 -5.70 -8.88 14.83
C PHE A 213 -4.53 -9.76 14.32
N PRO A 214 -4.00 -9.52 13.10
CA PRO A 214 -2.92 -10.34 12.55
C PRO A 214 -1.65 -10.36 13.40
N GLU A 215 -1.30 -9.26 14.08
CA GLU A 215 -0.12 -9.20 14.96
C GLU A 215 -0.20 -10.23 16.10
N ASP A 216 -1.40 -10.49 16.63
CA ASP A 216 -1.60 -11.46 17.71
C ASP A 216 -1.33 -12.91 17.28
N LEU A 217 -1.29 -13.17 15.96
CA LEU A 217 -0.84 -14.46 15.46
C LEU A 217 0.66 -14.65 15.67
N PHE A 218 1.48 -13.62 15.91
CA PHE A 218 2.95 -13.73 15.93
C PHE A 218 3.57 -13.41 17.29
N ARG A 219 2.99 -13.94 18.36
CA ARG A 219 3.51 -13.80 19.73
C ARG A 219 4.36 -14.98 20.14
N TYR A 220 5.49 -14.70 20.80
CA TYR A 220 6.44 -15.72 21.25
C TYR A 220 6.94 -15.40 22.66
N ASP A 221 7.21 -16.44 23.45
CA ASP A 221 7.89 -16.32 24.73
C ASP A 221 9.41 -16.13 24.55
N SER A 222 10.14 -16.02 25.67
CA SER A 222 11.59 -15.87 25.67
C SER A 222 12.34 -17.08 25.09
N ASN A 223 11.68 -18.22 24.94
CA ASN A 223 12.23 -19.45 24.35
C ASN A 223 11.93 -19.56 22.85
N GLY A 224 11.27 -18.55 22.26
CA GLY A 224 10.81 -18.58 20.87
C GLY A 224 9.62 -19.51 20.65
N VAL A 225 8.95 -19.95 21.72
CA VAL A 225 7.73 -20.76 21.63
C VAL A 225 6.54 -19.83 21.47
N ARG A 226 5.64 -20.17 20.55
CA ARG A 226 4.45 -19.37 20.30
C ARG A 226 3.55 -19.33 21.54
N THR A 227 3.13 -18.13 21.92
CA THR A 227 2.18 -17.89 23.01
C THR A 227 0.94 -17.20 22.46
N PHE A 228 -0.21 -17.52 23.02
CA PHE A 228 -1.48 -16.94 22.65
C PHE A 228 -2.12 -16.24 23.84
#